data_AF-A0A9W5LLC9-F1
#
_entry.id   AF-A0A9W5LLC9-F1
#
_cell.length_a   1.000
_cell.length_b   1.000
_cell.length_c   1.000
_cell.angle_alpha   90.00
_cell.angle_beta   90.00
_cell.angle_gamma   90.00
#
_symmetry.space_group_name_H-M   'P 1'
#
loop_
_entity.id
_entity.type
_entity.pdbx_description
1 polymer ?
#
loop_
_entity_poly.entity_id
_entity_poly.type
_entity_poly.pdbx_seq_one_letter_code
_entity_poly.pdbx_strand_id
1 'polypeptide(L)'
;MKSIEDYTLLSAYYHLLFTIEEGLCYLIEAEQNLSKTEGDRIYQDLIQAFFHLDSTHSTLLFVMNTRCAEICVKAFDEIFAEFDQLVSFSFPSHEFCEYLKEHFLIHYRKWMLSIHKCMEPFVIN
;
A
#
# COMPACT_ATOMS: atom_id res chain seq x y z
N MET A 1 -17.30 15.81 14.95
CA MET A 1 -16.71 15.02 16.05
C MET A 1 -16.13 13.79 15.39
N LYS A 2 -14.81 13.54 15.46
CA LYS A 2 -14.24 12.27 14.94
C LYS A 2 -14.81 11.15 15.80
N SER A 3 -15.55 10.23 15.21
CA SER A 3 -16.17 9.11 15.90
C SER A 3 -15.09 8.07 16.29
N ILE A 4 -15.43 7.13 17.17
CA ILE A 4 -14.54 5.97 17.44
C ILE A 4 -14.31 5.19 16.13
N GLU A 5 -15.34 5.08 15.30
CA GLU A 5 -15.29 4.41 14.00
C GLU A 5 -14.30 5.10 13.04
N ASP A 6 -14.28 6.44 13.01
CA ASP A 6 -13.33 7.22 12.23
C ASP A 6 -11.88 6.96 12.68
N TYR A 7 -11.64 6.93 13.99
CA TYR A 7 -10.31 6.63 14.53
C TYR A 7 -9.88 5.19 14.20
N THR A 8 -10.79 4.22 14.32
CA THR A 8 -10.53 2.82 13.96
C THR A 8 -10.20 2.68 12.49
N LEU A 9 -10.94 3.33 11.59
CA LEU A 9 -10.68 3.35 10.15
C LEU A 9 -9.27 3.91 9.88
N LEU A 10 -8.96 5.09 10.42
CA LEU A 10 -7.68 5.75 10.19
C LEU A 10 -6.51 4.93 10.72
N SER A 11 -6.67 4.32 11.89
CA SER A 11 -5.64 3.46 12.49
C SER A 11 -5.42 2.19 11.67
N ALA A 12 -6.51 1.55 11.22
CA ALA A 12 -6.44 0.36 10.37
C ALA A 12 -5.77 0.66 9.03
N TYR A 13 -6.15 1.76 8.37
CA TYR A 13 -5.52 2.21 7.13
C TYR A 13 -4.04 2.52 7.34
N TYR A 14 -3.69 3.24 8.42
CA TYR A 14 -2.32 3.57 8.76
C TYR A 14 -1.45 2.33 8.94
N HIS A 15 -1.94 1.28 9.62
CA HIS A 15 -1.18 0.04 9.79
C HIS A 15 -1.11 -0.80 8.53
N LEU A 16 -2.19 -0.86 7.74
CA LEU A 16 -2.26 -1.62 6.49
C LEU A 16 -1.15 -1.21 5.52
N LEU A 17 -0.84 0.09 5.45
CA LEU A 17 0.22 0.60 4.58
C LEU A 17 1.59 -0.03 4.86
N PHE A 18 1.97 -0.19 6.13
CA PHE A 18 3.20 -0.89 6.51
C PHE A 18 3.10 -2.40 6.24
N THR A 19 1.95 -3.02 6.50
CA THR A 19 1.74 -4.44 6.19
C THR A 19 1.90 -4.73 4.69
N ILE A 20 1.45 -3.83 3.82
CA ILE A 20 1.67 -3.92 2.37
C ILE A 20 3.17 -3.83 2.06
N GLU A 21 3.89 -2.88 2.66
CA GLU A 21 5.35 -2.77 2.47
C GLU A 21 6.09 -4.07 2.86
N GLU A 22 5.74 -4.63 4.01
CA GLU A 22 6.30 -5.89 4.51
C GLU A 22 6.00 -7.05 3.55
N GLY A 23 4.77 -7.12 3.03
CA GLY A 23 4.38 -8.11 2.02
C GLY A 23 5.18 -7.97 0.73
N LEU A 24 5.35 -6.74 0.23
CA LEU A 24 6.17 -6.48 -0.96
C LEU A 24 7.64 -6.89 -0.74
N CYS A 25 8.21 -6.58 0.42
CA CYS A 25 9.57 -7.03 0.77
C CYS A 25 9.65 -8.57 0.86
N TYR A 26 8.61 -9.22 1.40
CA TYR A 26 8.56 -10.67 1.46
C TYR A 26 8.64 -11.31 0.07
N LEU A 27 7.92 -10.76 -0.92
CA LEU A 27 7.94 -11.27 -2.29
C LEU A 27 9.34 -11.20 -2.93
N ILE A 28 10.10 -10.14 -2.66
CA ILE A 28 11.49 -10.01 -3.12
C ILE A 28 12.37 -11.11 -2.49
N GLU A 29 12.22 -11.34 -1.19
CA GLU A 29 13.00 -12.34 -0.47
C GLU A 29 12.61 -13.78 -0.82
N ALA A 30 11.37 -14.02 -1.27
CA ALA A 30 10.87 -15.34 -1.65
C ALA A 30 11.57 -15.90 -2.89
N GLU A 31 12.04 -15.05 -3.81
CA GLU A 31 12.84 -15.47 -4.97
C GLU A 31 14.16 -16.17 -4.54
N GLN A 32 14.75 -15.71 -3.44
CA GLN A 32 16.08 -16.14 -2.99
C GLN A 32 16.03 -17.26 -1.96
N ASN A 33 14.86 -17.55 -1.39
CA ASN A 33 14.72 -18.47 -0.28
C ASN A 33 13.58 -19.47 -0.48
N LEU A 34 13.95 -20.70 -0.87
CA LEU A 34 13.04 -21.84 -1.04
C LEU A 34 12.25 -22.21 0.22
N SER A 35 12.62 -21.71 1.41
CA SER A 35 11.86 -21.90 2.64
C SER A 35 10.65 -20.96 2.76
N LYS A 36 10.52 -19.96 1.87
CA LYS A 36 9.37 -19.05 1.83
C LYS A 36 8.28 -19.59 0.91
N THR A 37 7.37 -20.37 1.50
CA THR A 37 6.31 -21.07 0.75
C THR A 37 5.05 -20.25 0.53
N GLU A 38 4.90 -19.11 1.23
CA GLU A 38 3.66 -18.33 1.22
C GLU A 38 3.64 -17.22 0.16
N GLY A 39 4.59 -17.23 -0.79
CA GLY A 39 4.73 -16.19 -1.82
C GLY A 39 3.45 -15.98 -2.64
N ASP A 40 2.84 -17.06 -3.15
CA ASP A 40 1.59 -16.97 -3.93
C ASP A 40 0.45 -16.39 -3.12
N ARG A 41 0.32 -16.79 -1.84
CA ARG A 41 -0.71 -16.29 -0.94
C ARG A 41 -0.52 -14.80 -0.67
N ILE A 42 0.69 -14.39 -0.30
CA ILE A 42 1.02 -12.98 -0.02
C ILE A 42 0.81 -12.12 -1.26
N TYR A 43 1.16 -12.62 -2.44
CA TYR A 43 0.90 -11.93 -3.70
C TYR A 43 -0.60 -11.69 -3.92
N GLN A 44 -1.45 -12.69 -3.70
CA GLN A 44 -2.91 -12.52 -3.80
C GLN A 44 -3.47 -11.56 -2.74
N ASP A 45 -2.97 -11.65 -1.50
CA ASP A 45 -3.37 -10.76 -0.41
C ASP A 45 -3.00 -9.29 -0.73
N LEU A 46 -1.85 -9.05 -1.35
CA LEU A 46 -1.44 -7.71 -1.80
C LEU A 46 -2.36 -7.16 -2.90
N ILE A 47 -2.75 -7.98 -3.88
CA ILE A 47 -3.72 -7.56 -4.90
C ILE A 47 -5.00 -7.06 -4.24
N GLN A 48 -5.56 -7.83 -3.32
CA GLN A 48 -6.77 -7.42 -2.60
C GLN A 48 -6.54 -6.15 -1.77
N ALA A 49 -5.39 -6.03 -1.11
CA ALA A 49 -5.06 -4.87 -0.30
C ALA A 49 -5.03 -3.57 -1.12
N PHE A 50 -4.48 -3.58 -2.34
CA PHE A 50 -4.47 -2.39 -3.21
C PHE A 50 -5.87 -1.96 -3.65
N PHE A 51 -6.75 -2.90 -4.00
CA PHE A 51 -8.16 -2.58 -4.27
C PHE A 51 -8.88 -2.03 -3.03
N HIS A 52 -8.57 -2.57 -1.85
CA HIS A 52 -9.13 -2.06 -0.60
C HIS A 52 -8.66 -0.64 -0.27
N LEU A 53 -7.39 -0.30 -0.51
CA LEU A 53 -6.90 1.07 -0.38
C LEU A 53 -7.70 2.03 -1.26
N ASP A 54 -7.81 1.70 -2.55
CA ASP A 54 -8.54 2.53 -3.53
C ASP A 54 -9.99 2.78 -3.11
N SER A 55 -10.71 1.71 -2.77
CA SER A 55 -12.11 1.80 -2.36
C SER A 55 -12.33 2.62 -1.07
N THR A 56 -11.30 2.72 -0.22
CA THR A 56 -11.36 3.42 1.08
C THR A 56 -11.08 4.91 0.95
N HIS A 57 -10.46 5.37 -0.15
CA HIS A 57 -10.02 6.76 -0.29
C HIS A 57 -11.12 7.80 -0.16
N SER A 58 -12.33 7.52 -0.66
CA SER A 58 -13.47 8.44 -0.52
C SER A 58 -13.83 8.70 0.95
N THR A 59 -13.88 7.64 1.77
CA THR A 59 -14.11 7.73 3.21
C THR A 59 -12.92 8.37 3.94
N LEU A 60 -11.69 8.03 3.54
CA LEU A 60 -10.48 8.63 4.09
C LEU A 60 -10.48 10.16 3.93
N LEU A 61 -10.81 10.64 2.73
CA LEU A 61 -10.92 12.07 2.42
C LEU A 61 -12.03 12.75 3.23
N PHE A 62 -13.19 12.08 3.37
CA PHE A 62 -14.29 12.61 4.18
C PHE A 62 -13.89 12.79 5.66
N VAL A 63 -13.22 11.79 6.24
CA VAL A 63 -12.82 11.82 7.65
C VAL A 63 -11.67 12.80 7.91
N MET A 64 -10.66 12.82 7.05
CA MET A 64 -9.49 13.69 7.25
C MET A 64 -9.81 15.13 6.88
N ASN A 65 -10.53 15.35 5.78
CA ASN A 65 -10.89 16.65 5.24
C ASN A 65 -9.72 17.65 5.23
N THR A 66 -8.56 17.21 4.70
CA THR A 66 -7.37 18.04 4.58
C THR A 66 -6.85 18.04 3.14
N ARG A 67 -6.29 19.17 2.73
CA ARG A 67 -5.58 19.29 1.45
C ARG A 67 -4.40 18.32 1.33
N CYS A 68 -3.76 17.96 2.45
CA CYS A 68 -2.67 16.99 2.48
C CYS A 68 -3.17 15.61 2.00
N ALA A 69 -4.29 15.15 2.57
CA ALA A 69 -4.92 13.90 2.19
C ALA A 69 -5.39 13.91 0.73
N GLU A 70 -6.02 14.99 0.27
CA GLU A 70 -6.45 15.13 -1.13
C GLU A 70 -5.30 14.95 -2.13
N ILE A 71 -4.16 15.60 -1.86
CA ILE A 71 -2.97 15.50 -2.73
C ILE A 71 -2.44 14.07 -2.73
N CYS A 72 -2.33 13.44 -1.56
CA CYS A 72 -1.78 12.08 -1.44
C CYS A 72 -2.70 11.03 -2.03
N VAL A 73 -4.02 11.14 -1.84
CA VAL A 73 -5.01 10.23 -2.45
C VAL A 73 -4.98 10.38 -3.97
N LYS A 74 -4.89 11.60 -4.51
CA LYS A 74 -4.72 11.78 -5.96
C LYS A 74 -3.41 11.18 -6.48
N ALA A 75 -2.32 11.31 -5.72
CA ALA A 75 -1.04 10.71 -6.09
C ALA A 75 -1.08 9.17 -6.06
N PHE A 76 -2.07 8.56 -5.40
CA PHE A 76 -2.24 7.11 -5.44
C PHE A 76 -2.62 6.60 -6.83
N ASP A 77 -3.29 7.40 -7.67
CA ASP A 77 -3.64 6.99 -9.03
C ASP A 77 -2.41 6.53 -9.82
N GLU A 78 -1.26 7.20 -9.64
CA GLU A 78 0.02 6.84 -10.24
C GLU A 78 0.56 5.54 -9.64
N ILE A 79 0.50 5.39 -8.30
CA ILE A 79 0.93 4.17 -7.61
C ILE A 79 0.08 2.96 -8.04
N PHE A 80 -1.23 3.14 -8.20
CA PHE A 80 -2.14 2.08 -8.61
C PHE A 80 -1.89 1.67 -10.06
N ALA A 81 -1.57 2.61 -10.95
CA ALA A 81 -1.17 2.30 -12.32
C ALA A 81 0.16 1.53 -12.38
N GLU A 82 1.14 1.90 -11.56
CA GLU A 82 2.39 1.12 -11.43
C GLU A 82 2.15 -0.26 -10.82
N PHE A 83 1.20 -0.37 -9.89
CA PHE A 83 0.79 -1.67 -9.34
C PHE A 83 0.12 -2.54 -10.42
N ASP A 84 -0.77 -1.96 -11.24
CA ASP A 84 -1.39 -2.64 -12.38
C ASP A 84 -0.33 -3.17 -13.37
N GLN A 85 0.70 -2.37 -13.63
CA GLN A 85 1.87 -2.81 -14.40
C GLN A 85 2.62 -3.96 -13.70
N LEU A 86 2.86 -3.88 -12.40
CA LEU A 86 3.53 -4.95 -11.65
C LEU A 86 2.76 -6.28 -11.77
N VAL A 87 1.43 -6.25 -11.63
CA VAL A 87 0.61 -7.47 -11.72
C VAL A 87 0.45 -8.01 -13.15
N SER A 88 0.85 -7.24 -14.17
CA SER A 88 0.90 -7.72 -15.56
C SER A 88 2.04 -8.71 -15.81
N PHE A 89 3.08 -8.71 -14.96
CA PHE A 89 4.13 -9.71 -14.98
C PHE A 89 3.68 -11.00 -14.30
N SER A 90 4.17 -12.14 -14.79
CA SER A 90 3.90 -13.42 -14.13
C SER A 90 4.61 -13.49 -12.79
N PHE A 91 3.91 -13.89 -11.74
CA PHE A 91 4.52 -14.21 -10.45
C PHE A 91 4.70 -15.73 -10.30
N PRO A 92 5.85 -16.23 -9.83
CA PRO A 92 7.13 -15.53 -9.72
C PRO A 92 7.84 -15.46 -11.08
N SER A 93 8.42 -14.32 -11.44
CA SER A 93 9.33 -14.15 -12.58
C SER A 93 10.44 -13.17 -12.27
N HIS A 94 11.52 -13.21 -13.05
CA HIS A 94 12.64 -12.29 -12.91
C HIS A 94 12.18 -10.85 -13.17
N GLU A 95 11.39 -10.64 -14.23
CA GLU A 95 10.84 -9.34 -14.62
C GLU A 95 9.95 -8.75 -13.52
N PHE A 96 9.11 -9.58 -12.89
CA PHE A 96 8.32 -9.18 -11.73
C PHE A 96 9.21 -8.70 -10.59
N CYS A 97 10.23 -9.49 -10.22
CA CYS A 97 11.11 -9.18 -9.09
C CYS A 97 11.95 -7.93 -9.34
N GLU A 98 12.50 -7.78 -10.55
CA GLU A 98 13.24 -6.58 -10.95
C GLU A 98 12.35 -5.33 -10.92
N TYR A 99 11.16 -5.38 -11.52
CA TYR A 99 10.24 -4.24 -11.53
C TYR A 99 9.77 -3.89 -10.11
N LEU A 100 9.43 -4.89 -9.29
CA LEU A 100 9.07 -4.70 -7.90
C LEU A 100 10.18 -3.98 -7.12
N LYS A 101 11.40 -4.49 -7.19
CA LYS A 101 12.52 -4.04 -6.37
C LYS A 101 13.09 -2.70 -6.82
N GLU A 102 13.32 -2.55 -8.11
CA GLU A 102 14.06 -1.42 -8.67
C GLU A 102 13.14 -0.24 -9.05
N HIS A 103 11.82 -0.43 -9.03
CA HIS A 103 10.84 0.60 -9.38
C HIS A 103 9.69 0.71 -8.38
N PHE A 104 8.77 -0.27 -8.37
CA PHE A 104 7.49 -0.13 -7.68
C PHE A 104 7.62 0.12 -6.18
N LEU A 105 8.45 -0.66 -5.49
CA LEU A 105 8.64 -0.54 -4.03
C LEU A 105 9.17 0.85 -3.64
N ILE A 106 9.99 1.46 -4.48
CA ILE A 106 10.55 2.80 -4.24
C ILE A 106 9.44 3.85 -4.30
N HIS A 107 8.57 3.79 -5.31
CA HIS A 107 7.47 4.73 -5.48
C HIS A 107 6.38 4.53 -4.43
N TYR A 108 6.02 3.27 -4.16
CA TYR A 108 5.11 2.93 -3.07
C TYR A 108 5.58 3.51 -1.74
N ARG A 109 6.86 3.32 -1.36
CA ARG A 109 7.42 3.87 -0.12
C ARG A 109 7.34 5.39 -0.05
N LYS A 110 7.64 6.09 -1.16
CA LYS A 110 7.55 7.56 -1.20
C LYS A 110 6.11 8.04 -0.97
N TRP A 111 5.15 7.42 -1.65
CA TRP A 111 3.74 7.75 -1.46
C TRP A 111 3.26 7.39 -0.05
N MET A 112 3.58 6.19 0.42
CA MET A 112 3.25 5.68 1.76
C MET A 112 3.70 6.66 2.84
N LEU A 113 4.97 7.06 2.85
CA LEU A 113 5.50 8.03 3.81
C LEU A 113 4.79 9.39 3.75
N SER A 114 4.36 9.81 2.55
CA SER A 114 3.65 11.07 2.35
C SER A 114 2.24 11.04 2.98
N ILE A 115 1.45 10.00 2.69
CA ILE A 115 0.11 9.85 3.28
C ILE A 115 0.20 9.59 4.79
N HIS A 116 1.18 8.81 5.26
CA HIS A 116 1.44 8.60 6.68
C HIS A 116 1.60 9.92 7.43
N LYS A 117 2.44 10.82 6.92
CA LYS A 117 2.66 12.14 7.50
C LYS A 117 1.39 12.99 7.54
N CYS A 118 0.52 12.88 6.53
CA CYS A 118 -0.79 13.53 6.55
C CYS A 118 -1.71 12.96 7.64
N MET A 119 -1.57 11.67 7.95
CA MET A 119 -2.40 10.94 8.92
C MET A 119 -1.91 11.06 10.37
N GLU A 120 -0.63 11.34 10.62
CA GLU A 120 -0.06 11.45 11.97
C GLU A 120 -0.94 12.23 12.96
N PRO A 121 -1.47 13.43 12.64
CA PRO A 121 -2.29 14.23 13.57
C PRO A 121 -3.64 13.59 13.94
N PHE A 122 -4.01 12.48 13.29
CA PHE A 122 -5.28 11.79 13.48
C PHE A 122 -5.12 10.44 14.19
N VAL A 123 -3.91 9.87 14.17
CA VAL A 123 -3.65 8.48 14.60
C VAL A 123 -2.69 8.44 15.79
N ILE A 124 -1.71 9.37 15.84
CA ILE A 124 -0.73 9.48 16.91
C ILE A 124 -1.11 10.67 17.77
N ASN A 125 -1.58 10.41 18.99
CA ASN A 125 -1.81 11.43 20.03
C ASN A 125 -0.59 11.57 20.92
#